data_AF-A0A4Q4CZU8-F1
#
_entry.id   AF-A0A4Q4CZU8-F1
#
_cell.length_a   1.000
_cell.length_b   1.000
_cell.length_c   1.000
_cell.angle_alpha   90.00
_cell.angle_beta   90.00
_cell.angle_gamma   90.00
#
_symmetry.space_group_name_H-M   'P 1'
#
loop_
_entity.id
_entity.type
_entity.pdbx_description
1 polymer ?
#
loop_
_entity_poly.entity_id
_entity_poly.type
_entity_poly.pdbx_seq_one_letter_code
_entity_poly.pdbx_strand_id
1 'polypeptide(L)'
;MSEETWHQARLIPTSGIGGADEQERRATSALLAVLSIVPDFSKALLAPLGAPVRKVDTYIEVPFDLDGHKVIPDGLVRVRLGTKSWTALVEVKTGKNELKTEQLENYLDVARQEGFDALITISNEIPPVVGQHPTVVDKRKLRKVALHHWSWSFVLATAIVQKEHRGVSDPEQAWILGELIRYLEHD
;
A
#
# COMPACT_ATOMS: atom_id res chain seq x y z
N MET A 1 16.09 -13.61 5.01
CA MET A 1 16.38 -13.35 3.58
C MET A 1 16.90 -11.93 3.47
N SER A 2 17.95 -11.64 2.69
CA SER A 2 18.42 -10.26 2.50
C SER A 2 17.44 -9.49 1.62
N GLU A 3 17.26 -8.18 1.86
CA GLU A 3 16.43 -7.27 1.05
C GLU A 3 16.81 -7.23 -0.44
N GLU A 4 17.99 -7.76 -0.80
CA GLU A 4 18.54 -7.79 -2.15
C GLU A 4 17.66 -8.52 -3.18
N THR A 5 16.67 -9.29 -2.73
CA THR A 5 15.75 -10.02 -3.61
C THR A 5 14.38 -9.35 -3.81
N TRP A 6 14.10 -8.21 -3.16
CA TRP A 6 12.81 -7.55 -3.29
C TRP A 6 12.73 -6.69 -4.55
N HIS A 7 11.62 -6.80 -5.28
CA HIS A 7 11.39 -6.02 -6.50
C HIS A 7 10.77 -4.66 -6.16
N GLN A 8 11.40 -3.58 -6.63
CA GLN A 8 10.84 -2.24 -6.54
C GLN A 8 9.54 -2.12 -7.34
N ALA A 9 8.57 -1.38 -6.79
CA ALA A 9 7.35 -1.05 -7.52
C ALA A 9 7.68 -0.24 -8.80
N ARG A 10 6.91 -0.47 -9.86
CA ARG A 10 7.12 0.14 -11.19
C ARG A 10 5.86 0.85 -11.68
N LEU A 11 6.03 2.03 -12.28
CA LEU A 11 4.93 2.76 -12.95
C LEU A 11 4.35 1.97 -14.13
N ILE A 12 5.21 1.25 -14.85
CA ILE A 12 4.83 0.42 -15.99
C ILE A 12 5.18 -1.03 -15.63
N PRO A 13 4.29 -1.74 -14.91
CA PRO A 13 4.48 -3.14 -14.58
C PRO A 13 4.37 -4.02 -15.82
N THR A 14 5.17 -5.09 -15.87
CA THR A 14 5.18 -6.07 -16.98
C THR A 14 4.30 -7.29 -16.72
N SER A 15 3.50 -7.28 -15.65
CA SER A 15 2.42 -8.26 -15.45
C SER A 15 1.49 -8.23 -16.66
N GLY A 16 0.89 -9.37 -17.03
CA GLY A 16 0.03 -9.51 -18.20
C GLY A 16 -1.15 -8.53 -18.22
N ILE A 17 -1.95 -8.55 -19.29
CA ILE A 17 -3.11 -7.66 -19.50
C ILE A 17 -4.48 -8.33 -19.26
N GLY A 18 -4.54 -9.58 -18.80
CA GLY A 18 -5.77 -10.36 -18.65
C GLY A 18 -6.03 -10.91 -17.25
N GLY A 19 -7.15 -10.50 -16.64
CA GLY A 19 -7.67 -11.08 -15.39
C GLY A 19 -7.63 -10.13 -14.19
N ALA A 20 -8.45 -10.42 -13.17
CA ALA A 20 -8.58 -9.60 -11.97
C ALA A 20 -7.25 -9.54 -11.18
N ASP A 21 -6.60 -10.69 -10.96
CA ASP A 21 -5.31 -10.77 -10.25
C ASP A 21 -4.21 -9.93 -10.92
N GLU A 22 -4.20 -9.89 -12.26
CA GLU A 22 -3.24 -9.07 -13.00
C GLU A 22 -3.56 -7.57 -12.88
N GLN A 23 -4.85 -7.20 -12.87
CA GLN A 23 -5.28 -5.83 -12.61
C GLN A 23 -4.91 -5.38 -11.20
N GLU A 24 -5.11 -6.23 -10.19
CA GLU A 24 -4.68 -5.97 -8.80
C GLU A 24 -3.18 -5.70 -8.73
N ARG A 25 -2.35 -6.56 -9.34
CA ARG A 25 -0.89 -6.36 -9.40
C ARG A 25 -0.50 -5.06 -10.09
N ARG A 26 -1.13 -4.72 -11.22
CA ARG A 26 -0.85 -3.49 -11.96
C ARG A 26 -1.19 -2.26 -11.12
N ALA A 27 -2.37 -2.24 -10.51
CA ALA A 27 -2.84 -1.15 -9.67
C ALA A 27 -1.94 -0.96 -8.44
N THR A 28 -1.58 -2.05 -7.75
CA THR A 28 -0.64 -2.03 -6.62
C THR A 28 0.71 -1.46 -7.04
N SER A 29 1.31 -1.97 -8.12
CA SER A 29 2.62 -1.51 -8.58
C SER A 29 2.60 -0.03 -8.99
N ALA A 30 1.58 0.41 -9.73
CA ALA A 30 1.47 1.80 -10.16
C ALA A 30 1.30 2.75 -8.96
N LEU A 31 0.38 2.44 -8.04
CA LEU A 31 0.17 3.23 -6.83
C LEU A 31 1.45 3.34 -5.99
N LEU A 32 2.10 2.20 -5.72
CA LEU A 32 3.30 2.15 -4.91
C LEU A 32 4.48 2.88 -5.56
N ALA A 33 4.61 2.83 -6.89
CA ALA A 33 5.62 3.59 -7.61
C ALA A 33 5.37 5.11 -7.52
N VAL A 34 4.14 5.57 -7.66
CA VAL A 34 3.82 7.00 -7.48
C VAL A 34 4.05 7.45 -6.04
N LEU A 35 3.75 6.59 -5.06
CA LEU A 35 3.97 6.86 -3.63
C LEU A 35 5.45 7.09 -3.30
N SER A 36 6.39 6.44 -4.01
CA SER A 36 7.83 6.65 -3.82
C SER A 36 8.39 7.86 -4.59
N ILE A 37 7.71 8.27 -5.67
CA ILE A 37 8.16 9.36 -6.56
C ILE A 37 7.60 10.72 -6.16
N VAL A 38 6.38 10.78 -5.60
CA VAL A 38 5.65 12.04 -5.34
C VAL A 38 5.52 12.27 -3.82
N PRO A 39 6.44 13.03 -3.18
CA PRO A 39 6.52 13.14 -1.72
C PRO A 39 5.29 13.78 -1.08
N ASP A 40 4.64 14.75 -1.74
CA ASP A 40 3.45 15.41 -1.21
C ASP A 40 2.24 14.47 -1.14
N PHE A 41 2.08 13.61 -2.15
CA PHE A 41 1.09 12.54 -2.15
C PHE A 41 1.41 11.47 -1.10
N SER A 42 2.67 11.07 -1.03
CA SER A 42 3.17 10.13 -0.02
C SER A 42 2.90 10.61 1.41
N LYS A 43 3.23 11.87 1.69
CA LYS A 43 2.95 12.54 2.97
C LYS A 43 1.45 12.57 3.27
N ALA A 44 0.61 12.88 2.28
CA ALA A 44 -0.83 12.98 2.47
C ALA A 44 -1.46 11.63 2.88
N LEU A 45 -0.96 10.52 2.35
CA LEU A 45 -1.45 9.18 2.69
C LEU A 45 -0.80 8.61 3.95
N LEU A 46 0.53 8.69 4.08
CA LEU A 46 1.27 7.95 5.10
C LEU A 46 1.42 8.70 6.44
N ALA A 47 1.49 10.03 6.45
CA ALA A 47 1.64 10.78 7.69
C ALA A 47 0.46 10.59 8.67
N PRO A 48 -0.82 10.52 8.20
CA PRO A 48 -1.94 10.15 9.07
C PRO A 48 -1.82 8.76 9.71
N LEU A 49 -1.02 7.86 9.13
CA LEU A 49 -0.76 6.52 9.67
C LEU A 49 0.42 6.50 10.67
N GLY A 50 1.02 7.66 10.96
CA GLY A 50 2.17 7.78 11.85
C GLY A 50 3.53 7.60 11.18
N ALA A 51 3.59 7.44 9.85
CA ALA A 51 4.85 7.39 9.13
C ALA A 51 5.56 8.76 9.13
N PRO A 52 6.90 8.81 9.26
CA PRO A 52 7.65 10.05 9.12
C PRO A 52 7.59 10.58 7.68
N VAL A 53 7.81 11.89 7.48
CA VAL A 53 7.88 12.48 6.13
C VAL A 53 9.32 12.45 5.63
N ARG A 54 9.68 11.37 4.92
CA ARG A 54 11.03 11.13 4.36
C ARG A 54 10.92 10.36 3.04
N LYS A 55 12.07 10.01 2.46
CA LYS A 55 12.14 9.15 1.28
C LYS A 55 11.41 7.83 1.55
N VAL A 56 10.54 7.47 0.62
CA VAL A 56 9.74 6.26 0.65
C VAL A 56 10.29 5.29 -0.38
N ASP A 57 10.62 4.08 0.07
CA ASP A 57 10.96 2.94 -0.78
C ASP A 57 9.73 2.02 -0.84
N THR A 58 9.36 1.55 -2.02
CA THR A 58 8.20 0.67 -2.20
C THR A 58 8.55 -0.57 -3.02
N TYR A 59 7.95 -1.69 -2.65
CA TYR A 59 8.24 -3.00 -3.21
C TYR A 59 6.94 -3.76 -3.47
N ILE A 60 6.99 -4.70 -4.41
CA ILE A 60 5.85 -5.54 -4.81
C ILE A 60 6.17 -7.02 -4.60
N GLU A 61 5.13 -7.82 -4.32
CA GLU A 61 5.19 -9.28 -4.19
C GLU A 61 6.34 -9.77 -3.28
N VAL A 62 6.37 -9.28 -2.04
CA VAL A 62 7.52 -9.45 -1.14
C VAL A 62 7.41 -10.76 -0.37
N PRO A 63 8.27 -11.77 -0.60
CA PRO A 63 8.12 -13.06 0.06
C PRO A 63 8.65 -13.04 1.51
N PHE A 64 7.92 -13.68 2.41
CA PHE A 64 8.31 -13.95 3.80
C PHE A 64 8.09 -15.43 4.14
N ASP A 65 8.84 -15.91 5.14
CA ASP A 65 8.60 -17.19 5.78
C ASP A 65 7.88 -16.93 7.11
N LEU A 66 6.70 -17.52 7.26
CA LEU A 66 5.97 -17.56 8.51
C LEU A 66 5.90 -19.03 8.90
N ASP A 67 6.53 -19.47 9.99
CA ASP A 67 6.48 -20.86 10.46
C ASP A 67 6.68 -21.95 9.37
N GLY A 68 7.59 -21.73 8.41
CA GLY A 68 7.88 -22.67 7.32
C GLY A 68 6.92 -22.64 6.13
N HIS A 69 5.95 -21.72 6.10
CA HIS A 69 5.11 -21.46 4.92
C HIS A 69 5.40 -20.10 4.31
N LYS A 70 5.40 -20.05 2.97
CA LYS A 70 5.67 -18.82 2.21
C LYS A 70 4.43 -17.93 2.19
N VAL A 71 4.57 -16.70 2.66
CA VAL A 71 3.55 -15.65 2.63
C VAL A 71 4.05 -14.52 1.73
N ILE A 72 3.22 -14.01 0.82
CA ILE A 72 3.62 -12.99 -0.16
C ILE A 72 2.60 -11.85 -0.17
N PRO A 73 2.81 -10.78 0.62
CA PRO A 73 2.04 -9.56 0.50
C PRO A 73 2.18 -8.90 -0.86
N ASP A 74 1.12 -8.23 -1.31
CA ASP A 74 1.08 -7.55 -2.61
C ASP A 74 2.13 -6.44 -2.70
N GLY A 75 2.44 -5.80 -1.58
CA GLY A 75 3.55 -4.87 -1.51
C GLY A 75 4.03 -4.52 -0.10
N LEU A 76 5.04 -3.66 -0.07
CA LEU A 76 5.67 -3.14 1.14
C LEU A 76 6.03 -1.68 0.93
N VAL A 77 5.71 -0.84 1.92
CA VAL A 77 6.10 0.56 1.98
C VAL A 77 7.10 0.73 3.12
N ARG A 78 8.23 1.38 2.86
CA ARG A 78 9.22 1.69 3.87
C ARG A 78 9.64 3.14 3.83
N VAL A 79 9.62 3.78 4.99
CA VAL A 79 10.08 5.15 5.16
C VAL A 79 11.29 5.16 6.10
N ARG A 80 12.46 5.52 5.58
CA ARG A 80 13.73 5.48 6.35
C ARG A 80 13.96 6.80 7.10
N LEU A 81 14.34 6.68 8.38
CA LEU A 81 14.72 7.78 9.28
C LEU A 81 16.04 7.44 9.98
N GLY A 82 17.15 7.80 9.33
CA GLY A 82 18.48 7.45 9.81
C GLY A 82 18.66 5.93 9.85
N THR A 83 18.88 5.38 11.05
CA THR A 83 18.99 3.93 11.28
C THR A 83 17.65 3.24 11.56
N LYS A 84 16.57 4.00 11.76
CA LYS A 84 15.22 3.48 11.98
C LYS A 84 14.42 3.52 10.68
N SER A 85 13.39 2.71 10.58
CA SER A 85 12.42 2.76 9.50
C SER A 85 11.03 2.56 10.04
N TRP A 86 10.06 3.26 9.45
CA TRP A 86 8.66 2.87 9.53
C TRP A 86 8.35 1.98 8.33
N THR A 87 7.80 0.80 8.54
CA THR A 87 7.51 -0.19 7.48
C THR A 87 6.07 -0.69 7.58
N ALA A 88 5.40 -0.77 6.44
CA ALA A 88 4.05 -1.32 6.34
C ALA A 88 3.96 -2.36 5.23
N LEU A 89 3.28 -3.48 5.49
CA LEU A 89 2.82 -4.40 4.45
C LEU A 89 1.57 -3.82 3.76
N VAL A 90 1.35 -4.22 2.52
CA VAL A 90 0.21 -3.79 1.71
C VAL A 90 -0.52 -5.00 1.15
N GLU A 91 -1.84 -5.00 1.28
CA GLU A 91 -2.78 -5.92 0.63
C GLU A 91 -3.79 -5.12 -0.18
N VAL A 92 -4.06 -5.54 -1.41
CA VAL A 92 -4.90 -4.81 -2.36
C VAL A 92 -5.97 -5.74 -2.93
N LYS A 93 -7.17 -5.20 -3.07
CA LYS A 93 -8.27 -5.82 -3.81
C LYS A 93 -8.90 -4.83 -4.77
N THR A 94 -9.18 -5.26 -5.99
CA THR A 94 -9.88 -4.45 -7.00
C THR A 94 -11.24 -5.05 -7.34
N GLY A 95 -12.07 -4.28 -8.05
CA GLY A 95 -13.40 -4.70 -8.46
C GLY A 95 -14.28 -5.09 -7.26
N LYS A 96 -14.80 -6.33 -7.28
CA LYS A 96 -15.68 -6.89 -6.24
C LYS A 96 -14.96 -7.89 -5.32
N ASN A 97 -13.63 -7.98 -5.41
CA ASN A 97 -12.88 -8.90 -4.56
C ASN A 97 -12.84 -8.35 -3.12
N GLU A 98 -12.99 -9.26 -2.17
CA GLU A 98 -13.03 -8.93 -0.74
C GLU A 98 -11.72 -9.33 -0.04
N LEU A 99 -11.36 -8.56 0.96
CA LEU A 99 -10.26 -8.85 1.88
C LEU A 99 -10.58 -10.08 2.72
N LYS A 100 -9.65 -11.04 2.77
CA LYS A 100 -9.84 -12.31 3.48
C LYS A 100 -9.19 -12.28 4.86
N THR A 101 -9.97 -12.50 5.93
CA THR A 101 -9.47 -12.51 7.32
C THR A 101 -8.19 -13.31 7.49
N GLU A 102 -8.13 -14.54 6.97
CA GLU A 102 -6.94 -15.41 7.07
C GLU A 102 -5.68 -14.77 6.46
N GLN A 103 -5.82 -14.15 5.28
CA GLN A 103 -4.71 -13.48 4.60
C GLN A 103 -4.21 -12.28 5.42
N LEU A 104 -5.13 -11.46 5.94
CA LEU A 104 -4.80 -10.31 6.78
C LEU A 104 -4.11 -10.75 8.07
N GLU A 105 -4.60 -11.83 8.70
CA GLU A 105 -4.01 -12.35 9.92
C GLU A 105 -2.61 -12.93 9.73
N ASN A 106 -2.36 -13.61 8.60
CA ASN A 106 -1.01 -14.07 8.23
C ASN A 106 -0.07 -12.88 8.03
N TYR A 107 -0.54 -11.81 7.38
CA TYR A 107 0.30 -10.63 7.16
C TYR A 107 0.57 -9.86 8.46
N LEU A 108 -0.40 -9.81 9.38
CA LEU A 108 -0.20 -9.24 10.70
C LEU A 108 0.85 -10.03 11.50
N ASP A 109 0.87 -11.37 11.37
CA ASP A 109 1.89 -12.20 12.00
C ASP A 109 3.28 -11.98 11.38
N VAL A 110 3.37 -11.91 10.04
CA VAL A 110 4.62 -11.55 9.34
C VAL A 110 5.11 -10.18 9.80
N ALA A 111 4.26 -9.15 9.77
CA ALA A 111 4.62 -7.81 10.22
C ALA A 111 5.11 -7.81 11.68
N ARG A 112 4.48 -8.59 12.54
CA ARG A 112 4.91 -8.74 13.94
C ARG A 112 6.26 -9.45 14.06
N GLN A 113 6.51 -10.50 13.28
CA GLN A 113 7.76 -11.26 13.28
C GLN A 113 8.93 -10.39 12.80
N GLU A 114 8.72 -9.64 11.72
CA GLU A 114 9.71 -8.75 11.11
C GLU A 114 9.86 -7.41 11.84
N GLY A 115 8.98 -7.12 12.81
CA GLY A 115 8.99 -5.87 13.57
C GLY A 115 8.52 -4.64 12.76
N PHE A 116 7.65 -4.85 11.78
CA PHE A 116 7.02 -3.79 11.00
C PHE A 116 5.89 -3.12 11.77
N ASP A 117 5.60 -1.88 11.39
CA ASP A 117 4.71 -0.99 12.13
C ASP A 117 3.23 -1.21 11.78
N ALA A 118 2.93 -1.56 10.53
CA ALA A 118 1.56 -1.61 10.04
C ALA A 118 1.27 -2.64 8.93
N LEU A 119 -0.02 -2.94 8.76
CA LEU A 119 -0.62 -3.51 7.56
C LEU A 119 -1.63 -2.49 7.02
N ILE A 120 -1.50 -2.15 5.74
CA ILE A 120 -2.41 -1.27 5.00
C ILE A 120 -3.19 -2.13 4.01
N THR A 121 -4.51 -2.09 4.08
CA THR A 121 -5.38 -2.71 3.09
C THR A 121 -5.97 -1.65 2.16
N ILE A 122 -6.13 -1.99 0.88
CA ILE A 122 -6.75 -1.12 -0.13
C ILE A 122 -7.83 -1.91 -0.86
N SER A 123 -9.10 -1.53 -0.74
CA SER A 123 -10.18 -2.21 -1.45
C SER A 123 -11.36 -1.28 -1.74
N ASN A 124 -12.42 -1.82 -2.35
CA ASN A 124 -13.70 -1.10 -2.53
C ASN A 124 -14.69 -1.38 -1.38
N GLU A 125 -14.27 -2.12 -0.35
CA GLU A 125 -15.15 -2.44 0.78
C GLU A 125 -15.45 -1.20 1.61
N ILE A 126 -16.70 -1.09 2.05
CA ILE A 126 -17.14 0.01 2.91
C ILE A 126 -17.15 -0.52 4.35
N PRO A 127 -16.44 0.11 5.29
CA PRO A 127 -16.50 -0.26 6.68
C PRO A 127 -17.95 -0.27 7.21
N PRO A 128 -18.33 -1.25 8.04
CA PRO A 128 -19.68 -1.30 8.61
C PRO A 128 -19.95 -0.12 9.55
N VAL A 129 -18.88 0.46 10.12
CA VAL A 129 -18.93 1.63 11.00
C VAL A 129 -17.74 2.53 10.69
N VAL A 130 -17.96 3.85 10.71
CA VAL A 130 -16.90 4.85 10.55
C VAL A 130 -15.78 4.59 11.57
N GLY A 131 -14.55 4.48 11.08
CA GLY A 131 -13.36 4.24 11.91
C GLY A 131 -13.09 2.77 12.24
N GLN A 132 -13.89 1.82 11.74
CA GLN A 132 -13.57 0.40 11.79
C GLN A 132 -12.93 -0.06 10.47
N HIS A 133 -12.19 -1.16 10.54
CA HIS A 133 -11.71 -1.87 9.35
C HIS A 133 -12.86 -2.71 8.77
N PRO A 134 -13.02 -2.84 7.43
CA PRO A 134 -14.12 -3.61 6.83
C PRO A 134 -14.07 -5.10 7.18
N THR A 135 -12.86 -5.66 7.26
CA THR A 135 -12.62 -7.06 7.63
C THR A 135 -12.38 -7.20 9.13
N VAL A 136 -13.04 -8.17 9.76
CA VAL A 136 -12.81 -8.54 11.16
C VAL A 136 -11.57 -9.43 11.27
N VAL A 137 -10.68 -9.10 12.22
CA VAL A 137 -9.47 -9.87 12.56
C VAL A 137 -9.35 -10.04 14.08
N ASP A 138 -8.54 -11.00 14.52
CA ASP A 138 -8.19 -11.16 15.93
C ASP A 138 -7.46 -9.92 16.47
N LYS A 139 -8.11 -9.19 17.38
CA LYS A 139 -7.57 -7.99 18.04
C LYS A 139 -6.24 -8.23 18.77
N ARG A 140 -5.92 -9.48 19.16
CA ARG A 140 -4.63 -9.81 19.77
C ARG A 140 -3.45 -9.59 18.82
N LYS A 141 -3.66 -9.74 17.51
CA LYS A 141 -2.65 -9.50 16.47
C LYS A 141 -2.34 -8.02 16.27
N LEU A 142 -3.28 -7.13 16.61
CA LEU A 142 -3.16 -5.68 16.49
C LEU A 142 -2.38 -4.99 17.62
N ARG A 143 -1.83 -5.75 18.59
CA ARG A 143 -1.14 -5.17 19.75
C ARG A 143 0.18 -4.48 19.40
N LYS A 144 0.85 -4.94 18.36
CA LYS A 144 2.17 -4.43 17.93
C LYS A 144 2.16 -3.85 16.52
N VAL A 145 1.17 -4.20 15.72
CA VAL A 145 1.05 -3.83 14.31
C VAL A 145 -0.28 -3.11 14.13
N ALA A 146 -0.24 -1.89 13.57
CA ALA A 146 -1.44 -1.15 13.24
C ALA A 146 -2.12 -1.74 11.99
N LEU A 147 -3.44 -1.78 11.97
CA LEU A 147 -4.22 -2.18 10.80
C LEU A 147 -4.96 -0.96 10.25
N HIS A 148 -4.68 -0.61 9.00
CA HIS A 148 -5.26 0.54 8.31
C HIS A 148 -5.99 0.09 7.05
N HIS A 149 -7.00 0.86 6.66
CA HIS A 149 -7.74 0.64 5.44
C HIS A 149 -7.89 1.94 4.66
N TRP A 150 -7.67 1.86 3.35
CA TRP A 150 -8.01 2.89 2.40
C TRP A 150 -8.99 2.34 1.37
N SER A 151 -10.04 3.10 1.08
CA SER A 151 -10.79 2.83 -0.14
C SER A 151 -10.03 3.34 -1.36
N TRP A 152 -10.20 2.72 -2.53
CA TRP A 152 -9.67 3.27 -3.78
C TRP A 152 -10.16 4.71 -4.04
N SER A 153 -11.40 5.00 -3.68
CA SER A 153 -11.97 6.35 -3.75
C SER A 153 -11.25 7.36 -2.83
N PHE A 154 -10.79 6.94 -1.65
CA PHE A 154 -10.00 7.79 -0.76
C PHE A 154 -8.61 8.08 -1.36
N VAL A 155 -7.96 7.06 -1.94
CA VAL A 155 -6.67 7.22 -2.63
C VAL A 155 -6.80 8.20 -3.80
N LEU A 156 -7.81 8.00 -4.66
CA LEU A 156 -8.09 8.85 -5.81
C LEU A 156 -8.40 10.30 -5.39
N ALA A 157 -9.31 10.50 -4.43
CA ALA A 157 -9.65 11.82 -3.93
C ALA A 157 -8.41 12.54 -3.35
N THR A 158 -7.56 11.81 -2.62
CA THR A 158 -6.31 12.36 -2.08
C THR A 158 -5.36 12.80 -3.20
N ALA A 159 -5.21 11.99 -4.25
CA ALA A 159 -4.39 12.31 -5.40
C ALA A 159 -4.88 13.57 -6.12
N ILE A 160 -6.19 13.67 -6.40
CA ILE A 160 -6.82 14.84 -7.04
C ILE A 160 -6.57 16.10 -6.19
N VAL A 161 -6.81 16.03 -4.88
CA VAL A 161 -6.60 17.18 -3.98
C VAL A 161 -5.14 17.63 -3.96
N GLN A 162 -4.18 16.68 -3.96
CA GLN A 162 -2.76 17.06 -4.02
C GLN A 162 -2.41 17.74 -5.35
N LYS A 163 -2.87 17.19 -6.47
CA LYS A 163 -2.56 17.72 -7.80
C LYS A 163 -3.21 19.09 -8.05
N GLU A 164 -4.50 19.24 -7.76
CA GLU A 164 -5.30 20.40 -8.19
C GLU A 164 -5.36 21.52 -7.16
N HIS A 165 -5.32 21.21 -5.86
CA HIS A 165 -5.60 22.20 -4.81
C HIS A 165 -4.39 22.57 -3.96
N ARG A 166 -3.50 21.62 -3.66
CA ARG A 166 -2.29 21.90 -2.90
C ARG A 166 -1.10 22.23 -3.80
N GLY A 167 -1.11 21.68 -5.01
CA GLY A 167 -0.04 21.82 -5.99
C GLY A 167 1.13 20.90 -5.65
N VAL A 168 1.65 20.21 -6.67
CA VAL A 168 2.93 19.52 -6.60
C VAL A 168 3.96 20.43 -7.27
N SER A 169 4.98 20.84 -6.51
CA SER A 169 5.95 21.85 -6.96
C SER A 169 6.76 21.44 -8.18
N ASP A 170 7.02 20.14 -8.31
CA ASP A 170 7.73 19.55 -9.43
C ASP A 170 6.74 19.18 -10.56
N PRO A 171 6.88 19.75 -11.77
CA PRO A 171 5.96 19.49 -12.88
C PRO A 171 5.94 18.02 -13.34
N GLU A 172 7.05 17.31 -13.26
CA GLU A 172 7.14 15.89 -13.65
C GLU A 172 6.41 15.03 -12.63
N GLN A 173 6.58 15.31 -11.33
CA GLN A 173 5.82 14.63 -10.27
C GLN A 173 4.32 14.93 -10.37
N ALA A 174 3.95 16.17 -10.69
CA ALA A 174 2.55 16.54 -10.93
C ALA A 174 1.94 15.75 -12.11
N TRP A 175 2.72 15.60 -13.19
CA TRP A 175 2.32 14.82 -14.36
C TRP A 175 2.19 13.32 -14.02
N ILE A 176 3.16 12.74 -13.31
CA ILE A 176 3.12 11.33 -12.85
C ILE A 176 1.90 11.08 -11.95
N LEU A 177 1.60 11.99 -11.02
CA LEU A 177 0.40 11.89 -10.19
C LEU A 177 -0.88 11.98 -11.04
N GLY A 178 -0.87 12.81 -12.08
CA GLY A 178 -1.94 12.90 -13.07
C GLY A 178 -2.19 11.60 -13.82
N GLU A 179 -1.12 10.89 -14.19
CA GLU A 179 -1.24 9.57 -14.85
C GLU A 179 -1.82 8.51 -13.91
N LEU A 180 -1.51 8.54 -12.61
CA LEU A 180 -2.18 7.67 -11.64
C LEU A 180 -3.66 8.00 -11.51
N ILE A 181 -4.04 9.28 -11.43
CA ILE A 181 -5.44 9.70 -11.39
C ILE A 181 -6.17 9.17 -12.63
N ARG A 182 -5.61 9.40 -13.82
CA ARG A 182 -6.16 8.90 -15.08
C ARG A 182 -6.32 7.38 -15.07
N TYR A 183 -5.35 6.65 -14.53
CA TYR A 183 -5.41 5.19 -14.41
C TYR A 183 -6.56 4.74 -13.50
N LEU A 184 -6.66 5.33 -12.30
CA LEU A 184 -7.67 4.97 -11.29
C LEU A 184 -9.10 5.38 -11.66
N GLU A 185 -9.28 6.38 -12.54
CA GLU A 185 -10.61 6.78 -13.05
C GLU A 185 -11.18 5.81 -14.11
N HIS A 186 -10.33 4.99 -14.73
CA HIS A 186 -10.70 4.10 -15.84
C HIS A 186 -10.67 2.61 -15.48
N ASP A 187 -10.29 2.26 -14.25
CA ASP A 187 -10.33 0.91 -13.68
C ASP A 187 -11.62 0.68 -12.87
#